data_AF-A0A4Q5Z6V7-F1
#
_entry.id   AF-A0A4Q5Z6V7-F1
#
_cell.length_a   1.000
_cell.length_b   1.000
_cell.length_c   1.000
_cell.angle_alpha   90.00
_cell.angle_beta   90.00
_cell.angle_gamma   90.00
#
_symmetry.space_group_name_H-M   'P 1'
#
loop_
_entity.id
_entity.type
_entity.pdbx_description
1 polymer ?
#
loop_
_entity_poly.entity_id
_entity_poly.type
_entity_poly.pdbx_seq_one_letter_code
_entity_poly.pdbx_strand_id
1 'polypeptide(L)'
;MDQQYSLNFGLPDAASLQSTETTDPIELELLQDVRGNFGPDIDKLCFVDTETTGAYAQHERIIEIALIKFTEVSPEKWRLEKYVALVNPEGRKSHPGALRVHKIPD
;
A
#
# COMPACT_ATOMS: atom_id res chain seq x y z
N MET A 1 22.11 2.16 18.65
CA MET A 1 22.44 2.75 17.33
C MET A 1 21.19 2.58 16.49
N ASP A 2 20.40 3.64 16.39
CA ASP A 2 19.14 3.61 15.64
C ASP A 2 19.47 3.78 14.15
N GLN A 3 19.46 2.68 13.41
CA GLN A 3 19.58 2.73 11.96
C GLN A 3 18.21 3.10 11.39
N GLN A 4 18.09 4.36 10.99
CA GLN A 4 16.92 4.87 10.30
C GLN A 4 16.95 4.35 8.85
N TYR A 5 16.18 3.30 8.56
CA TYR A 5 16.01 2.80 7.21
C TYR A 5 15.12 3.77 6.42
N SER A 6 15.71 4.52 5.50
CA SER A 6 14.96 5.34 4.54
C SER A 6 14.54 4.46 3.37
N LEU A 7 13.27 4.06 3.33
CA LEU A 7 12.67 3.46 2.14
C LEU A 7 12.46 4.59 1.12
N ASN A 8 13.42 4.74 0.20
CA ASN A 8 13.26 5.62 -0.95
C ASN A 8 12.32 4.94 -1.95
N PHE A 9 11.01 5.09 -1.75
CA PHE A 9 10.06 4.89 -2.82
C PHE A 9 10.39 5.97 -3.87
N GLY A 10 10.79 5.55 -5.06
CA GLY A 10 10.85 6.46 -6.20
C GLY A 10 9.44 6.96 -6.46
N LEU A 11 9.06 8.06 -5.81
CA LEU A 11 7.76 8.67 -6.02
C LEU A 11 7.72 9.09 -7.49
N PRO A 12 6.77 8.58 -8.30
CA PRO A 12 6.60 9.09 -9.64
C PRO A 12 6.37 10.60 -9.56
N ASP A 13 6.94 11.34 -10.50
CA ASP A 13 6.76 12.78 -10.59
C ASP A 13 5.25 13.08 -10.57
N ALA A 14 4.79 13.99 -9.72
CA ALA A 14 3.36 14.29 -9.55
C ALA A 14 2.72 14.72 -10.88
N ALA A 15 3.52 15.26 -11.80
CA ALA A 15 3.12 15.63 -13.16
C ALA A 15 2.94 14.44 -14.13
N SER A 16 3.47 13.25 -13.80
CA SER A 16 3.37 12.01 -14.60
C SER A 16 2.15 11.16 -14.26
N LEU A 17 1.47 11.44 -13.14
CA LEU A 17 0.24 10.77 -12.74
C LEU A 17 -0.92 11.31 -13.60
N GLN A 18 -1.17 10.65 -14.72
CA GLN A 18 -2.38 10.88 -15.50
C GLN A 18 -3.59 10.72 -14.57
N SER A 19 -4.47 11.73 -14.53
CA SER A 19 -5.74 11.65 -13.83
C SER A 19 -6.64 10.67 -14.56
N THR A 20 -6.44 9.38 -14.36
CA THR A 20 -7.46 8.41 -14.71
C THR A 20 -8.61 8.62 -13.73
N GLU A 21 -9.72 9.17 -14.22
CA GLU A 21 -11.00 9.00 -13.55
C GLU A 21 -11.12 7.53 -13.17
N THR A 22 -11.33 7.24 -11.89
CA THR A 22 -11.37 5.88 -11.36
C THR A 22 -12.48 5.09 -12.05
N THR A 23 -12.14 4.23 -13.02
CA THR A 23 -13.11 3.42 -13.77
C THR A 23 -13.42 2.08 -13.10
N ASP A 24 -12.68 1.71 -12.04
CA ASP A 24 -12.89 0.47 -11.31
C ASP A 24 -14.03 0.64 -10.28
N PRO A 25 -15.13 -0.14 -10.38
CA PRO A 25 -16.25 -0.07 -9.45
C PRO A 25 -15.87 -0.29 -7.97
N ILE A 26 -14.87 -1.13 -7.69
CA ILE A 26 -14.43 -1.43 -6.32
C ILE A 26 -13.68 -0.22 -5.73
N GLU A 27 -12.86 0.45 -6.55
CA GLU A 27 -12.16 1.65 -6.13
C GLU A 27 -13.12 2.82 -5.87
N LEU A 28 -14.20 2.93 -6.67
CA LEU A 28 -15.27 3.90 -6.46
C LEU A 28 -16.01 3.66 -5.15
N GLU A 29 -16.37 2.41 -4.85
CA GLU A 29 -17.00 2.02 -3.59
C GLU A 29 -16.10 2.35 -2.39
N LEU A 30 -14.82 1.98 -2.44
CA LEU A 30 -13.85 2.29 -1.38
C LEU A 30 -13.71 3.81 -1.17
N LEU A 31 -13.66 4.60 -2.25
CA LEU A 31 -13.60 6.05 -2.16
C LEU A 31 -14.86 6.64 -1.51
N GLN A 32 -16.04 6.10 -1.82
CA GLN A 32 -17.32 6.53 -1.23
C GLN A 32 -17.40 6.18 0.26
N ASP A 33 -17.05 4.95 0.63
CA ASP A 33 -17.06 4.47 2.01
C ASP A 33 -16.09 5.27 2.89
N VAL A 34 -14.87 5.51 2.41
CA VAL A 34 -13.87 6.26 3.19
C VAL A 34 -14.27 7.74 3.30
N ARG A 35 -14.82 8.37 2.25
CA ARG A 35 -15.35 9.75 2.35
C ARG A 35 -16.49 9.84 3.36
N GLY A 36 -17.40 8.86 3.38
CA GLY A 36 -18.53 8.84 4.32
C GLY A 36 -18.10 8.72 5.78
N ASN A 37 -17.01 7.97 6.04
CA ASN A 37 -16.54 7.71 7.41
C ASN A 37 -15.52 8.73 7.93
N PHE A 38 -14.68 9.30 7.06
CA PHE A 38 -13.54 10.13 7.47
C PHE A 38 -13.64 11.59 7.00
N GLY A 39 -14.57 11.90 6.09
CA GLY A 39 -14.86 13.27 5.67
C GLY A 39 -13.62 14.00 5.13
N PRO A 40 -13.39 15.27 5.51
CA PRO A 40 -12.32 16.10 4.95
C PRO A 40 -10.90 15.65 5.35
N ASP A 41 -10.75 14.81 6.37
CA ASP A 41 -9.46 14.33 6.86
C ASP A 41 -8.96 13.07 6.11
N ILE A 42 -9.65 12.65 5.04
CA ILE A 42 -9.30 11.47 4.25
C ILE A 42 -7.89 11.55 3.65
N ASP A 43 -7.37 12.75 3.38
CA ASP A 43 -6.02 13.00 2.86
C ASP A 43 -4.90 12.63 3.85
N LYS A 44 -5.24 12.48 5.14
CA LYS A 44 -4.34 12.04 6.21
C LYS A 44 -4.28 10.53 6.34
N LEU A 45 -5.14 9.80 5.61
CA LEU A 45 -5.22 8.35 5.73
C LEU A 45 -4.26 7.66 4.76
N CYS A 46 -3.63 6.64 5.30
CA CYS A 46 -2.73 5.76 4.57
C CYS A 46 -3.04 4.33 5.01
N PHE A 47 -3.67 3.55 4.14
CA PHE A 47 -3.97 2.16 4.41
C PHE A 47 -2.78 1.33 3.97
N VAL A 48 -2.18 0.61 4.91
CA VAL A 48 -1.00 -0.21 4.68
C VAL A 48 -1.39 -1.65 4.95
N ASP A 49 -1.03 -2.54 4.02
CA ASP A 49 -1.06 -3.98 4.24
C ASP A 49 0.29 -4.58 3.85
N THR A 50 0.69 -5.64 4.55
CA THR A 50 2.01 -6.26 4.35
C THR A 50 1.89 -7.76 4.32
N GLU A 51 2.50 -8.36 3.30
CA GLU A 51 2.71 -9.80 3.25
C GLU A 51 4.10 -10.14 3.79
N THR A 52 4.18 -11.26 4.50
CA THR A 52 5.39 -11.65 5.21
C THR A 52 5.73 -13.11 4.94
N THR A 53 7.01 -13.47 5.14
CA THR A 53 7.46 -14.86 5.03
C THR A 53 6.77 -15.79 6.03
N GLY A 54 6.10 -15.29 7.08
CA GLY A 54 5.34 -16.09 8.04
C GLY A 54 4.69 -15.24 9.14
N ALA A 55 4.01 -15.89 10.09
CA ALA A 55 3.13 -15.20 11.05
C ALA A 55 3.83 -14.46 12.22
N TYR A 56 5.15 -14.60 12.39
CA TYR A 56 5.86 -14.10 13.58
C TYR A 56 6.76 -12.91 13.25
N ALA A 57 6.30 -11.70 13.54
CA ALA A 57 6.98 -10.44 13.18
C ALA A 57 8.46 -10.35 13.58
N GLN A 58 8.88 -11.00 14.67
CA GLN A 58 10.28 -10.96 15.14
C GLN A 58 11.25 -11.80 14.29
N HIS A 59 10.74 -12.78 13.55
CA HIS A 59 11.57 -13.77 12.85
C HIS A 59 11.36 -13.80 11.33
N GLU A 60 10.30 -13.15 10.88
CA GLU A 60 9.90 -13.14 9.49
C GLU A 60 10.26 -11.82 8.82
N ARG A 61 10.23 -11.83 7.49
CA ARG A 61 10.56 -10.67 6.66
C ARG A 61 9.33 -10.27 5.87
N ILE A 62 9.17 -8.97 5.66
CA ILE A 62 8.17 -8.44 4.74
C ILE A 62 8.63 -8.79 3.32
N ILE A 63 7.72 -9.29 2.50
CA ILE A 63 7.94 -9.65 1.09
C ILE A 63 7.10 -8.80 0.14
N GLU A 64 6.03 -8.18 0.62
CA GLU A 64 5.25 -7.20 -0.12
C GLU A 64 4.72 -6.13 0.83
N ILE A 65 4.72 -4.89 0.35
CA ILE A 65 4.04 -3.76 1.00
C ILE A 65 3.04 -3.20 0.00
N ALA A 66 1.76 -3.21 0.38
CA ALA A 66 0.68 -2.58 -0.35
C ALA A 66 0.23 -1.32 0.40
N LEU A 67 0.01 -0.24 -0.34
CA LEU A 67 -0.41 1.06 0.15
C LEU A 67 -1.60 1.57 -0.64
N ILE A 68 -2.60 2.11 0.05
CA ILE A 68 -3.62 2.97 -0.54
C ILE A 68 -3.58 4.32 0.17
N LYS A 69 -3.39 5.37 -0.62
CA LYS A 69 -3.40 6.75 -0.15
C LYS A 69 -4.48 7.53 -0.89
N PHE A 70 -5.12 8.45 -0.19
CA PHE A 70 -6.01 9.43 -0.79
C PHE A 70 -5.31 10.78 -0.84
N THR A 71 -5.31 11.42 -2.00
CA THR A 71 -4.69 12.72 -2.21
C THR A 71 -5.74 13.70 -2.72
N GLU A 72 -5.95 14.81 -2.01
CA GLU A 72 -6.84 15.87 -2.47
C GLU A 72 -6.22 16.58 -3.68
N VAL A 73 -6.95 16.61 -4.80
CA VAL A 73 -6.51 17.26 -6.05
C VAL A 73 -7.23 18.57 -6.31
N SER A 74 -8.39 18.76 -5.71
CA SER A 74 -9.13 20.03 -5.61
C SER A 74 -10.11 19.94 -4.44
N PRO A 75 -10.69 21.05 -3.95
CA PRO A 75 -11.65 21.02 -2.85
C PRO A 75 -12.72 19.95 -3.06
N GLU A 76 -12.84 19.05 -2.10
CA GLU A 76 -13.80 17.93 -2.09
C GLU A 76 -13.65 16.91 -3.24
N LYS A 77 -12.50 16.91 -3.92
CA LYS A 77 -12.12 15.91 -4.91
C LYS A 77 -10.80 15.27 -4.55
N TRP A 78 -10.86 13.97 -4.31
CA TRP A 78 -9.73 13.14 -3.94
C TRP A 78 -9.45 12.11 -5.01
N ARG A 79 -8.17 11.87 -5.25
CA ARG A 79 -7.63 10.77 -6.06
C ARG A 79 -7.19 9.65 -5.14
N LEU A 80 -7.49 8.41 -5.54
CA LEU A 80 -6.97 7.21 -4.89
C LEU A 80 -5.66 6.82 -5.59
N GLU A 81 -4.60 6.66 -4.81
CA GLU A 81 -3.26 6.25 -5.26
C GLU A 81 -2.91 4.91 -4.63
N LYS A 82 -2.50 3.94 -5.46
CA LYS A 82 -2.11 2.59 -5.04
C LYS A 82 -0.63 2.38 -5.25
N TYR A 83 0.04 1.79 -4.28
CA TYR A 83 1.43 1.39 -4.39
C TYR A 83 1.55 -0.06 -3.95
N VAL A 84 2.25 -0.87 -4.74
CA VAL A 84 2.61 -2.26 -4.38
C VAL A 84 4.08 -2.42 -4.68
N ALA A 85 4.83 -2.89 -3.68
CA ALA A 85 6.26 -3.13 -3.81
C ALA A 85 6.61 -4.51 -3.26
N LEU A 86 7.28 -5.32 -4.08
CA LEU A 86 7.93 -6.54 -3.61
C LEU A 86 9.25 -6.21 -2.92
N VAL A 87 9.52 -6.90 -1.83
CA VAL A 87 10.69 -6.70 -0.96
C VAL A 87 11.52 -7.97 -0.97
N ASN A 88 12.83 -7.84 -1.20
CA ASN A 88 13.74 -8.98 -1.10
C ASN A 88 13.85 -9.43 0.37
N PRO A 89 13.51 -10.69 0.71
CA PRO A 89 13.54 -11.17 2.10
C PRO A 89 14.94 -11.49 2.62
N GLU A 90 16.00 -11.05 1.95
CA GLU A 90 17.41 -11.24 2.35
C GLU A 90 17.78 -12.72 2.55
N GLY A 91 17.24 -13.59 1.69
CA GLY A 91 17.47 -15.04 1.74
C GLY A 91 16.60 -15.79 2.76
N ARG A 92 15.67 -15.12 3.45
CA ARG A 92 14.64 -15.79 4.25
C ARG A 92 13.59 -16.39 3.31
N LYS A 93 13.38 -17.69 3.42
CA LYS A 93 12.31 -18.40 2.69
C LYS A 93 10.97 -18.26 3.39
N SER A 94 9.90 -18.21 2.61
CA SER A 94 8.55 -18.19 3.12
C SER A 94 8.16 -19.54 3.72
N HIS A 95 7.43 -19.49 4.84
CA HIS A 95 6.80 -20.67 5.43
C HIS A 95 5.76 -21.22 4.45
N PRO A 96 5.57 -22.55 4.38
CA PRO A 96 4.54 -23.16 3.54
C PRO A 96 3.12 -22.64 3.83
N GLY A 97 2.87 -22.20 5.07
CA GLY A 97 1.61 -21.56 5.45
C GLY A 97 1.42 -20.19 4.80
N ALA A 98 2.47 -19.36 4.80
CA ALA A 98 2.44 -18.03 4.19
C ALA A 98 2.22 -18.15 2.67
N LEU A 99 3.01 -19.02 2.00
CA LEU A 99 2.88 -19.29 0.57
C LEU A 99 1.46 -19.69 0.15
N ARG A 100 0.72 -20.42 1.00
CA ARG A 100 -0.67 -20.80 0.72
C ARG A 100 -1.65 -19.63 0.83
N VAL A 101 -1.37 -18.66 1.70
CA VAL A 101 -2.23 -17.51 1.96
C VAL A 101 -2.04 -16.46 0.88
N HIS A 102 -0.83 -15.91 0.76
CA HIS A 102 -0.57 -14.78 -0.13
C HIS A 102 -0.21 -15.20 -1.57
N LYS A 103 0.20 -16.46 -1.79
CA LYS A 103 0.54 -17.02 -3.12
C LYS A 103 1.67 -16.29 -3.86
N ILE A 104 2.53 -15.60 -3.12
CA ILE A 104 3.75 -14.95 -3.63
C ILE A 104 4.88 -15.99 -3.54
N PRO A 105 5.55 -16.33 -4.64
CA PRO A 105 6.67 -17.28 -4.62
C PRO A 105 7.94 -16.65 -4.00
N ASP A 106 8.84 -17.51 -3.53
CA ASP A 106 10.19 -17.12 -3.08
C ASP A 106 11.11 -16.76 -4.27
#